data_AF-A0A8S3GVS7-F1
#
_entry.id   AF-A0A8S3GVS7-F1
#
_cell.length_a   1.000
_cell.length_b   1.000
_cell.length_c   1.000
_cell.angle_alpha   90.00
_cell.angle_beta   90.00
_cell.angle_gamma   90.00
#
_symmetry.space_group_name_H-M   'P 1'
#
loop_
_entity.id
_entity.type
_entity.pdbx_description
1 polymer ?
#
loop_
_entity_poly.entity_id
_entity_poly.type
_entity_poly.pdbx_seq_one_letter_code
_entity_poly.pdbx_strand_id
1 'polypeptide(L)' 'MSNLFNLPFPFSTNPQTLKNLLQHRKNIQTNSSEDKWSEKAIRGLIKRLTKSSMIDDLQAALETQSPQTRCVTIS' A
#
# COMPACT_ATOMS: atom_id res chain seq x y z
N MET A 1 3.94 14.21 -22.68
CA MET A 1 4.43 13.44 -21.53
C MET A 1 3.25 12.74 -20.89
N SER A 2 2.96 11.52 -21.33
CA SER A 2 1.74 10.81 -20.95
C SER A 2 1.90 10.24 -19.55
N ASN A 3 1.10 10.72 -18.60
CA ASN A 3 1.04 10.22 -17.22
C ASN A 3 0.61 8.74 -17.21
N LEU A 4 1.59 7.84 -17.18
CA LEU A 4 1.44 6.38 -17.06
C LEU A 4 0.70 5.93 -15.79
N PHE A 5 0.38 6.87 -14.88
CA PHE A 5 -0.39 6.59 -13.68
C PHE A 5 -1.91 6.57 -13.88
N ASN A 6 -2.48 6.91 -15.04
CA ASN A 6 -3.95 7.02 -15.20
C ASN A 6 -4.68 5.75 -15.70
N LEU A 7 -4.11 4.55 -15.52
CA LEU A 7 -4.84 3.32 -15.82
C LEU A 7 -6.00 3.09 -14.82
N PRO A 8 -7.20 2.70 -15.28
CA PRO A 8 -8.30 2.28 -14.41
C PRO A 8 -7.92 0.92 -13.83
N PHE A 9 -7.36 0.93 -12.63
CA PHE A 9 -7.01 -0.30 -11.92
C PHE A 9 -8.31 -0.99 -11.50
N PRO A 10 -8.55 -2.27 -11.89
CA PRO A 10 -9.77 -2.98 -11.51
C PRO A 10 -9.80 -3.12 -9.99
N PHE A 11 -10.91 -2.64 -9.40
CA PHE A 11 -11.16 -2.49 -7.98
C PHE A 11 -11.41 -3.83 -7.29
N SER A 12 -10.34 -4.59 -7.04
CA SER A 12 -10.39 -5.68 -6.06
C SER A 12 -9.13 -5.63 -5.21
N THR A 13 -9.17 -4.77 -4.20
CA THR A 13 -8.14 -4.67 -3.16
C THR A 13 -8.85 -4.66 -1.83
N ASN A 14 -8.41 -5.51 -0.91
CA ASN A 14 -9.00 -5.71 0.40
C ASN A 14 -9.07 -4.36 1.16
N PRO A 15 -10.29 -3.82 1.41
CA PRO A 15 -10.45 -2.46 1.94
C PRO A 15 -9.91 -2.32 3.36
N GLN A 16 -9.91 -3.41 4.13
CA GLN A 16 -9.40 -3.42 5.50
C GLN A 16 -7.89 -3.24 5.54
N THR A 17 -7.17 -3.97 4.69
CA THR A 17 -5.71 -3.86 4.56
C THR A 17 -5.31 -2.46 4.10
N LEU A 18 -6.02 -1.89 3.12
CA LEU A 18 -5.76 -0.54 2.65
C LEU A 18 -5.91 0.50 3.76
N LYS A 19 -6.99 0.41 4.54
CA LYS A 19 -7.24 1.31 5.67
C LYS A 19 -6.14 1.20 6.72
N ASN A 20 -5.72 -0.02 7.08
CA ASN A 20 -4.66 -0.23 8.06
C ASN A 20 -3.32 0.36 7.56
N LEU A 21 -2.92 0.08 6.31
CA LEU A 21 -1.68 0.63 5.73
C LEU A 21 -1.69 2.17 5.66
N LEU A 22 -2.84 2.77 5.33
CA LEU A 22 -3.00 4.23 5.33
C LEU A 22 -2.89 4.84 6.73
N GLN A 23 -3.35 4.14 7.78
CA GLN A 23 -3.24 4.61 9.17
C GLN A 23 -1.79 4.66 9.67
N HIS A 24 -0.91 3.80 9.15
CA HIS A 24 0.51 3.79 9.51
C HIS A 24 1.34 4.89 8.83
N ARG A 25 0.74 5.75 7.99
CA ARG A 25 1.42 6.85 7.32
C ARG A 25 1.83 7.92 8.34
N LYS A 26 3.13 8.18 8.49
CA LYS A 26 3.67 9.18 9.45
C LYS A 26 3.31 10.63 9.11
N ASN A 27 2.91 10.93 7.88
CA ASN A 27 2.45 12.25 7.49
C ASN A 27 0.94 12.21 7.17
N ILE A 28 0.13 12.76 8.07
CA ILE A 28 -1.33 12.90 7.88
C ILE A 28 -1.67 14.27 7.25
N GLN A 29 -0.71 15.20 7.19
CA GLN A 29 -0.85 16.54 6.63
C GLN A 29 -0.24 16.64 5.24
N THR A 30 -0.89 16.01 4.26
CA THR A 30 -0.51 16.22 2.85
C THR A 30 -1.75 16.49 2.05
N ASN A 31 -1.88 17.75 1.62
CA ASN A 31 -2.79 18.27 0.60
C ASN A 31 -3.61 17.21 -0.15
N SER A 32 -4.93 17.41 -0.30
CA SER A 32 -5.91 16.47 -0.90
C SER A 32 -5.47 15.72 -2.19
N SER A 33 -4.52 16.27 -2.97
CA SER A 33 -3.90 15.57 -4.12
C SER A 33 -2.94 14.44 -3.73
N GLU A 34 -2.16 14.57 -2.66
CA GLU A 34 -1.23 13.55 -2.19
C GLU A 34 -1.93 12.37 -1.53
N ASP A 35 -3.11 12.57 -0.93
CA ASP A 35 -3.95 11.48 -0.44
C ASP A 35 -4.41 10.56 -1.57
N LYS A 36 -4.83 11.13 -2.70
CA LYS A 36 -5.21 10.34 -3.88
C LYS A 36 -4.04 9.54 -4.45
N TRP A 37 -2.83 10.12 -4.43
CA TRP A 37 -1.62 9.43 -4.86
C TRP A 37 -1.18 8.34 -3.88
N SER A 38 -1.25 8.63 -2.57
CA SER A 38 -0.91 7.69 -1.49
C SER A 38 -1.82 6.46 -1.54
N GLU A 39 -3.13 6.66 -1.63
CA GLU A 39 -4.09 5.56 -1.72
C GLU A 39 -3.82 4.70 -2.97
N LYS A 40 -3.52 5.34 -4.11
CA LYS A 40 -3.23 4.64 -5.35
C LYS A 40 -1.94 3.81 -5.27
N ALA A 41 -0.90 4.36 -4.64
CA ALA A 41 0.36 3.65 -4.40
C ALA A 41 0.14 2.42 -3.50
N ILE A 42 -0.59 2.58 -2.39
CA ILE A 42 -0.87 1.49 -1.46
C ILE A 42 -1.75 0.42 -2.11
N ARG A 43 -2.78 0.81 -2.89
CA ARG A 43 -3.60 -0.15 -3.66
C ARG A 43 -2.74 -0.95 -4.65
N GLY A 44 -1.82 -0.28 -5.35
CA GLY A 44 -0.88 -0.92 -6.26
C GLY A 44 0.04 -1.92 -5.55
N LEU A 45 0.53 -1.53 -4.37
CA LEU A 45 1.35 -2.37 -3.50
C LEU A 45 0.57 -3.60 -3.03
N ILE A 46 -0.63 -3.44 -2.45
CA ILE A 46 -1.49 -4.54 -2.00
C ILE A 46 -1.71 -5.53 -3.15
N LYS A 47 -2.05 -5.05 -4.34
CA LYS A 47 -2.30 -5.91 -5.50
C LYS A 47 -1.08 -6.77 -5.88
N ARG A 48 0.14 -6.24 -5.74
CA ARG A 48 1.38 -6.98 -6.00
C ARG A 48 1.67 -7.97 -4.88
N LEU A 49 1.48 -7.57 -3.62
CA LEU A 49 1.75 -8.41 -2.46
C LEU A 49 0.71 -9.52 -2.25
N THR A 50 -0.54 -9.33 -2.66
CA THR A 50 -1.56 -10.39 -2.67
C THR A 50 -1.17 -11.50 -3.64
N LYS A 51 -0.56 -11.18 -4.79
CA LYS A 51 -0.06 -12.21 -5.73
C LYS A 51 1.11 -13.00 -5.15
N SER A 52 1.95 -12.36 -4.36
CA SER A 52 3.09 -13.01 -3.69
C SER A 52 2.75 -13.61 -2.32
N SER A 53 1.51 -13.44 -1.84
CA SER A 53 1.07 -13.83 -0.49
C SER A 53 1.93 -13.26 0.67
N MET A 54 2.48 -12.05 0.49
CA MET A 54 3.36 -11.38 1.48
C MET A 54 2.67 -10.23 2.22
N ILE A 55 1.36 -10.09 2.04
CA ILE A 55 0.59 -8.98 2.62
C ILE A 55 0.50 -9.07 4.15
N ASP A 56 0.44 -10.29 4.67
CA ASP A 56 0.36 -10.58 6.10
C ASP A 56 1.65 -10.15 6.81
N ASP A 57 2.81 -10.50 6.23
CA ASP A 57 4.13 -10.04 6.70
C ASP A 57 4.26 -8.53 6.71
N LEU A 58 3.72 -7.84 5.70
CA LEU A 58 3.73 -6.37 5.67
C LEU A 58 2.89 -5.79 6.82
N GLN A 59 1.71 -6.36 7.11
CA GLN A 59 0.87 -5.90 8.21
C GLN A 59 1.58 -6.13 9.56
N ALA A 60 2.11 -7.33 9.77
CA ALA A 60 2.87 -7.66 10.98
C ALA A 60 4.09 -6.74 11.15
N ALA A 61 4.80 -6.42 10.07
CA ALA A 61 5.94 -5.49 10.11
C ALA A 61 5.55 -4.07 10.52
N LEU A 62 4.39 -3.59 10.08
CA LEU A 62 3.90 -2.26 10.42
C LEU A 62 3.32 -2.18 11.84
N GLU A 63 2.68 -3.25 12.32
CA GLU A 63 2.16 -3.35 13.69
C GLU A 63 3.29 -3.50 14.72
N THR A 64 4.26 -4.38 14.45
CA THR A 64 5.39 -4.64 15.36
C THR A 64 6.50 -3.61 15.24
N GLN A 65 6.56 -2.88 14.12
CA GLN A 65 7.64 -1.93 13.78
C GLN A 65 9.04 -2.56 13.93
N SER A 66 9.14 -3.88 13.75
CA SER A 66 10.35 -4.64 14.00
C SER A 66 11.17 -4.86 12.72
N PRO A 67 12.49 -4.62 12.77
CA PRO A 67 13.39 -4.88 11.64
C PRO A 67 13.63 -6.38 11.41
N GLN A 68 13.16 -7.26 12.31
CA GLN A 68 13.30 -8.72 12.18
C GLN A 68 12.20 -9.36 11.31
N THR A 69 11.30 -8.56 10.77
CA THR A 69 10.23 -9.04 9.88
C THR A 69 10.76 -9.52 8.53
N ARG A 70 10.04 -10.43 7.88
CA ARG A 70 10.46 -10.98 6.59
C ARG A 70 10.47 -9.88 5.52
N CYS A 71 11.41 -10.00 4.58
CA CYS A 71 11.51 -9.05 3.47
C CYS A 71 10.22 -9.09 2.65
N VAL A 72 9.65 -7.91 2.35
CA VAL A 72 8.48 -7.75 1.49
C VAL A 72 8.97 -7.29 0.11
N THR A 73 9.06 -8.22 -0.83
CA THR A 73 9.64 -7.97 -2.16
C THR A 73 8.56 -7.62 -3.18
N ILE A 74 8.83 -6.60 -4.00
CA ILE A 74 7.96 -6.20 -5.10
C ILE A 74 8.65 -6.57 -6.41
N SER A 75 8.00 -7.41 -7.21
CA SER A 75 8.42 -7.82 -8.57
C SER A 75 7.47 -7.31 -9.65
#